data_AF-A0A9Q1BTB3-F1
#
_entry.id   AF-A0A9Q1BTB3-F1
#
_cell.length_a   1.000
_cell.length_b   1.000
_cell.length_c   1.000
_cell.angle_alpha   90.00
_cell.angle_beta   90.00
_cell.angle_gamma   90.00
#
_symmetry.space_group_name_H-M   'P 1'
#
loop_
_entity.id
_entity.type
_entity.pdbx_description
1 polymer ?
#
loop_
_entity_poly.entity_id
_entity_poly.type
_entity_poly.pdbx_seq_one_letter_code
_entity_poly.pdbx_strand_id
1 'polypeptide(L)'
;MYSRRVIGMMTDDDYQNEERYLFKFCCILLSGGSNQLVRADLYGALLSYLQIPYRPFNSSSIKRSTMFFQPPVSEEFERITIANLSVIEEFGEPLCSLICRDACEGQAVGRTLALSVLTAILSIDKRGGWLSFFTSRGYLRHFVESVAQADTELQEALHPSPEPLRAVYIYESTMAFLTVVAEDPVGAKALLQVGIMTKLSQAQFLDLRPEHELQIFPAQTSLSWDQYEQEESFVPTVMSRYRQLFFPVLRLCQAVLTSLGSQHNDAVLQVLNLIVSHSDVFTAILREPVMSFKLESLKELSLVTGVLGAVVGGGTTAANCQVLFTPNLTEATGRDNLRGSGNCCYSIYTSFANLDVSKPPSLGIIVRHLRQTSHEFIISFERLQQLNNKRDTLPTEEVKEVRETSVHLALLYYAMESSLFLIWRHLEYYFLHCHPSLVGSNAFPLLVHRRPPRDLTDPFSSLLDESTVPSTGSNLGLSPEVHGITKEDLQQLKVDSVSCLNETLLKRVLDIENKYGPMRRFRYAFVSAMIRRIRRLLVVDIK
;
A
#
# COMPACT_ATOMS: atom_id res chain seq x y z
N MET A 1 -39.23 6.77 2.86
CA MET A 1 -39.92 5.48 3.15
C MET A 1 -40.20 4.63 1.90
N TYR A 2 -39.35 4.69 0.85
CA TYR A 2 -39.45 3.87 -0.37
C TYR A 2 -38.19 3.03 -0.60
N SER A 3 -37.71 2.32 0.43
CA SER A 3 -36.47 1.51 0.31
C SER A 3 -36.46 0.26 1.19
N ARG A 4 -37.62 -0.29 1.58
CA ARG A 4 -37.68 -1.42 2.55
C ARG A 4 -38.56 -2.62 2.19
N ARG A 5 -39.06 -2.74 0.95
CA ARG A 5 -39.87 -3.91 0.56
C ARG A 5 -39.66 -4.33 -0.89
N VAL A 6 -38.47 -4.84 -1.25
CA VAL A 6 -38.31 -5.70 -2.43
C VAL A 6 -37.19 -6.70 -2.19
N ILE A 7 -37.16 -7.37 -1.04
CA ILE A 7 -36.18 -8.45 -0.86
C ILE A 7 -36.80 -9.65 -0.18
N GLY A 8 -37.58 -10.37 -0.98
CA GLY A 8 -37.99 -11.74 -0.75
C GLY A 8 -38.09 -12.41 -2.11
N MET A 9 -37.15 -13.31 -2.39
CA MET A 9 -37.10 -14.25 -3.54
C MET A 9 -37.28 -13.58 -4.91
N MET A 10 -36.18 -13.09 -5.51
CA MET A 10 -36.15 -12.64 -6.91
C MET A 10 -36.41 -13.82 -7.85
N THR A 11 -37.40 -13.67 -8.74
CA THR A 11 -37.73 -14.62 -9.81
C THR A 11 -37.01 -14.23 -11.10
N ASP A 12 -36.93 -15.14 -12.10
CA ASP A 12 -36.28 -14.89 -13.40
C ASP A 12 -36.79 -13.63 -14.14
N ASP A 13 -38.02 -13.17 -13.84
CA ASP A 13 -38.60 -11.94 -14.40
C ASP A 13 -37.96 -10.64 -13.87
N ASP A 14 -37.40 -10.66 -12.64
CA ASP A 14 -36.70 -9.49 -12.08
C ASP A 14 -35.32 -9.30 -12.74
N TYR A 15 -34.67 -10.39 -13.13
CA TYR A 15 -33.39 -10.37 -13.84
C TYR A 15 -33.52 -9.72 -15.23
N GLN A 16 -34.58 -10.03 -15.99
CA GLN A 16 -34.85 -9.39 -17.28
C GLN A 16 -35.13 -7.88 -17.15
N ASN A 17 -35.69 -7.43 -16.03
CA ASN A 17 -35.92 -6.02 -15.79
C ASN A 17 -34.61 -5.28 -15.48
N GLU A 18 -33.66 -5.90 -14.78
CA GLU A 18 -32.35 -5.31 -14.50
C GLU A 18 -31.50 -5.11 -15.77
N GLU A 19 -31.44 -6.09 -16.67
CA GLU A 19 -30.74 -5.99 -17.96
C GLU A 19 -31.31 -4.84 -18.82
N ARG A 20 -32.64 -4.63 -18.78
CA ARG A 20 -33.31 -3.52 -19.48
C ARG A 20 -32.93 -2.15 -18.94
N TYR A 21 -32.63 -2.02 -17.64
CA TYR A 21 -32.16 -0.75 -17.08
C TYR A 21 -30.73 -0.46 -17.55
N LEU A 22 -29.83 -1.45 -17.48
CA LEU A 22 -28.45 -1.31 -17.96
C LEU A 22 -28.38 -0.97 -19.45
N PHE A 23 -29.19 -1.65 -20.27
CA PHE A 23 -29.33 -1.37 -21.69
C PHE A 23 -29.80 0.07 -21.93
N LYS A 24 -30.83 0.53 -21.21
CA LYS A 24 -31.31 1.93 -21.31
C LYS A 24 -30.24 2.93 -20.89
N PHE A 25 -29.48 2.67 -19.82
CA PHE A 25 -28.39 3.56 -19.39
C PHE A 25 -27.32 3.71 -20.49
N CYS A 26 -26.87 2.60 -21.07
CA CYS A 26 -25.87 2.60 -22.13
C CYS A 26 -26.40 3.27 -23.41
N CYS A 27 -27.66 3.03 -23.79
CA CYS A 27 -28.31 3.75 -24.89
C CYS A 27 -28.36 5.27 -24.65
N ILE A 28 -28.70 5.71 -23.43
CA ILE A 28 -28.79 7.13 -23.08
C ILE A 28 -27.40 7.77 -23.07
N LEU A 29 -26.37 7.06 -22.60
CA LEU A 29 -24.97 7.52 -22.65
C LEU A 29 -24.52 7.77 -24.09
N LEU A 30 -24.84 6.86 -25.02
CA LEU A 30 -24.49 6.98 -26.43
C LEU A 30 -25.33 8.02 -27.18
N SER A 31 -26.59 8.21 -26.77
CA SER A 31 -27.52 9.17 -27.42
C SER A 31 -27.40 10.59 -26.85
N GLY A 32 -26.84 10.75 -25.64
CA GLY A 32 -26.70 12.00 -24.89
C GLY A 32 -25.57 12.90 -25.41
N GLY A 33 -25.68 13.35 -26.66
CA GLY A 33 -24.73 14.25 -27.30
C GLY A 33 -24.85 15.69 -26.79
N SER A 34 -24.07 16.05 -25.77
CA SER A 34 -23.33 17.34 -25.64
C SER A 34 -22.99 17.68 -24.19
N ASN A 35 -23.92 17.49 -23.23
CA ASN A 35 -23.72 17.96 -21.87
C ASN A 35 -22.88 16.98 -21.01
N GLN A 36 -21.67 17.40 -20.65
CA GLN A 36 -20.75 16.63 -19.81
C GLN A 36 -21.33 16.34 -18.41
N LEU A 37 -22.18 17.22 -17.88
CA LEU A 37 -22.82 17.04 -16.57
C LEU A 37 -23.81 15.87 -16.58
N VAL A 38 -24.64 15.79 -17.62
CA VAL A 38 -25.59 14.68 -17.79
C VAL A 38 -24.86 13.35 -17.91
N ARG A 39 -23.72 13.33 -18.62
CA ARG A 39 -22.87 12.13 -18.71
C ARG A 39 -22.26 11.76 -17.36
N ALA A 40 -21.83 12.75 -16.55
CA ALA A 40 -21.34 12.52 -15.20
C ALA A 40 -22.42 11.86 -14.30
N ASP A 41 -23.65 12.36 -14.33
CA ASP A 41 -24.77 11.76 -13.57
C ASP A 41 -25.06 10.32 -14.01
N LEU A 42 -25.01 10.06 -15.32
CA LEU A 42 -25.18 8.72 -15.88
C LEU A 42 -24.04 7.78 -15.47
N TYR A 43 -22.79 8.24 -15.43
CA TYR A 43 -21.67 7.46 -14.89
C TYR A 43 -21.85 7.16 -13.40
N GLY A 44 -22.34 8.11 -12.61
CA GLY A 44 -22.67 7.89 -11.20
C GLY A 44 -23.77 6.85 -11.00
N ALA A 45 -24.82 6.89 -11.83
CA ALA A 45 -25.90 5.91 -11.83
C ALA A 45 -25.42 4.51 -12.24
N LEU A 46 -24.63 4.42 -13.31
CA LEU A 46 -24.03 3.17 -13.78
C LEU A 46 -23.09 2.56 -12.74
N LEU A 47 -22.23 3.37 -12.13
CA LEU A 47 -21.34 2.94 -11.06
C LEU A 47 -22.13 2.42 -9.86
N SER A 48 -23.17 3.14 -9.46
CA SER A 48 -24.05 2.71 -8.37
C SER A 48 -24.70 1.36 -8.69
N TYR A 49 -25.19 1.18 -9.92
CA TYR A 49 -25.78 -0.07 -10.38
C TYR A 49 -24.78 -1.23 -10.34
N LEU A 50 -23.57 -1.05 -10.88
CA LEU A 50 -22.50 -2.06 -10.84
C LEU A 50 -22.05 -2.40 -9.42
N GLN A 51 -22.25 -1.49 -8.45
CA GLN A 51 -21.91 -1.68 -7.04
C GLN A 51 -23.03 -2.25 -6.18
N ILE A 52 -24.30 -2.32 -6.65
CA ILE A 52 -25.41 -2.94 -5.90
C ILE A 52 -25.07 -4.38 -5.47
N PRO A 53 -24.51 -5.24 -6.34
CA PRO A 53 -24.11 -6.59 -5.96
C PRO A 53 -22.98 -6.64 -4.92
N TYR A 54 -22.17 -5.57 -4.80
CA TYR A 54 -21.06 -5.46 -3.86
C TYR A 54 -21.46 -5.07 -2.44
N ARG A 55 -22.68 -4.57 -2.21
CA ARG A 55 -23.15 -4.31 -0.84
C ARG A 55 -23.49 -5.66 -0.18
N PRO A 56 -22.71 -6.13 0.82
CA PRO A 56 -23.02 -7.38 1.48
C PRO A 56 -24.39 -7.26 2.13
N PHE A 57 -25.25 -8.19 1.80
CA PHE A 57 -26.58 -8.34 2.36
C PHE A 57 -26.49 -8.35 3.90
N ASN A 58 -27.19 -7.43 4.56
CA ASN A 58 -27.33 -7.45 6.01
C ASN A 58 -28.03 -8.74 6.45
N SER A 59 -27.31 -9.69 7.07
CA SER A 59 -27.84 -10.63 8.08
C SER A 59 -26.76 -11.63 8.55
N SER A 60 -26.38 -11.50 9.82
CA SER A 60 -26.01 -12.59 10.76
C SER A 60 -24.83 -13.55 10.50
N SER A 61 -24.06 -13.48 9.42
CA SER A 61 -22.97 -14.48 9.19
C SER A 61 -21.71 -13.97 8.49
N ILE A 62 -21.24 -12.77 8.86
CA ILE A 62 -20.00 -12.20 8.31
C ILE A 62 -18.77 -12.84 8.97
N LYS A 63 -18.39 -14.03 8.49
CA LYS A 63 -16.99 -14.39 8.36
C LYS A 63 -16.48 -13.73 7.08
N ARG A 64 -15.66 -12.68 7.18
CA ARG A 64 -14.62 -12.29 6.20
C ARG A 64 -13.91 -11.01 6.63
N SER A 65 -12.62 -11.20 6.89
CA SER A 65 -11.59 -10.18 7.10
C SER A 65 -11.29 -9.41 5.81
N THR A 66 -11.06 -8.10 5.94
CA THR A 66 -10.16 -7.30 5.09
C THR A 66 -8.72 -7.84 5.23
N MET A 67 -7.81 -7.83 4.26
CA MET A 67 -7.71 -7.24 2.91
C MET A 67 -7.21 -8.32 1.91
N PHE A 68 -7.25 -7.99 0.61
CA PHE A 68 -6.69 -8.74 -0.54
C PHE A 68 -7.44 -9.96 -1.06
N PHE A 69 -8.59 -10.30 -0.50
CA PHE A 69 -9.49 -11.23 -1.17
C PHE A 69 -10.88 -10.64 -1.15
N GLN A 70 -11.41 -10.36 -2.34
CA GLN A 70 -12.85 -10.27 -2.55
C GLN A 70 -13.49 -11.44 -1.78
N PRO A 71 -14.56 -11.19 -0.99
CA PRO A 71 -15.29 -12.27 -0.36
C PRO A 71 -15.62 -13.30 -1.45
N PRO A 72 -15.44 -14.64 -1.26
CA PRO A 72 -15.78 -15.59 -2.30
C PRO A 72 -17.19 -15.29 -2.77
N VAL A 73 -17.18 -14.86 -4.02
CA VAL A 73 -18.29 -14.32 -4.76
C VAL A 73 -19.40 -15.37 -4.67
N SER A 74 -20.61 -14.95 -4.25
CA SER A 74 -21.76 -15.86 -4.37
C SER A 74 -21.86 -16.24 -5.85
N GLU A 75 -22.09 -17.51 -6.19
CA GLU A 75 -22.29 -17.93 -7.59
C GLU A 75 -23.38 -17.09 -8.29
N GLU A 76 -24.35 -16.58 -7.51
CA GLU A 76 -25.36 -15.62 -7.97
C GLU A 76 -24.77 -14.27 -8.40
N PHE A 77 -23.81 -13.72 -7.64
CA PHE A 77 -23.11 -12.49 -8.02
C PHE A 77 -22.33 -12.70 -9.31
N GLU A 78 -21.61 -13.82 -9.45
CA GLU A 78 -20.82 -14.06 -10.66
C GLU A 78 -21.73 -14.12 -11.90
N ARG A 79 -22.90 -14.76 -11.77
CA ARG A 79 -23.92 -14.79 -12.83
C ARG A 79 -24.43 -13.40 -13.20
N ILE A 80 -24.84 -12.59 -12.23
CA ILE A 80 -25.31 -11.20 -12.47
C ILE A 80 -24.22 -10.38 -13.16
N THR A 81 -22.99 -10.50 -12.68
CA THR A 81 -21.87 -9.71 -13.17
C THR A 81 -21.51 -10.08 -14.61
N ILE A 82 -21.57 -11.37 -14.96
CA ILE A 82 -21.38 -11.86 -16.33
C ILE A 82 -22.51 -11.38 -17.25
N ALA A 83 -23.78 -11.43 -16.79
CA ALA A 83 -24.92 -10.93 -17.57
C ALA A 83 -24.80 -9.43 -17.86
N ASN A 84 -24.46 -8.63 -16.85
CA ASN A 84 -24.21 -7.20 -17.00
C ASN A 84 -23.10 -6.90 -18.00
N LEU A 85 -22.00 -7.67 -17.97
CA LEU A 85 -20.93 -7.51 -18.93
C LEU A 85 -21.39 -7.81 -20.36
N SER A 86 -22.21 -8.84 -20.58
CA SER A 86 -22.71 -9.16 -21.93
C SER A 86 -23.55 -8.02 -22.53
N VAL A 87 -24.41 -7.38 -21.73
CA VAL A 87 -25.18 -6.21 -22.16
C VAL A 87 -24.26 -5.03 -22.48
N ILE A 88 -23.19 -4.82 -21.70
CA ILE A 88 -22.21 -3.76 -21.97
C ILE A 88 -21.41 -4.05 -23.25
N GLU A 89 -21.04 -5.32 -23.50
CA GLU A 89 -20.34 -5.76 -24.70
C GLU A 89 -21.18 -5.57 -25.98
N GLU A 90 -22.52 -5.63 -25.90
CA GLU A 90 -23.41 -5.36 -27.05
C GLU A 90 -23.25 -3.95 -27.64
N PHE A 91 -22.91 -2.97 -26.80
CA PHE A 91 -22.65 -1.59 -27.24
C PHE A 91 -21.26 -1.39 -27.84
N GLY A 92 -20.36 -2.35 -27.66
CA GLY A 92 -19.06 -2.44 -28.33
C GLY A 92 -18.13 -1.23 -28.18
N GLU A 93 -17.33 -1.01 -29.23
CA GLU A 93 -16.32 0.07 -29.29
C GLU A 93 -16.87 1.49 -29.09
N PRO A 94 -18.07 1.88 -29.57
CA PRO A 94 -18.61 3.21 -29.35
C PRO A 94 -18.70 3.60 -27.87
N LEU A 95 -19.21 2.70 -27.03
CA LEU A 95 -19.31 2.96 -25.59
C LEU A 95 -17.93 3.03 -24.95
N CYS A 96 -17.04 2.10 -25.30
CA CYS A 96 -15.67 2.09 -24.81
C CYS A 96 -14.92 3.39 -25.14
N SER A 97 -15.01 3.84 -26.41
CA SER A 97 -14.37 5.07 -26.88
C SER A 97 -14.92 6.34 -26.20
N LEU A 98 -16.24 6.38 -25.94
CA LEU A 98 -16.89 7.50 -25.26
C LEU A 98 -16.38 7.64 -23.83
N ILE A 99 -16.38 6.53 -23.07
CA ILE A 99 -15.95 6.54 -21.67
C ILE A 99 -14.44 6.86 -21.59
N CYS A 100 -13.61 6.29 -22.47
CA CYS A 100 -12.18 6.60 -22.53
C CYS A 100 -11.90 8.07 -22.83
N ARG A 101 -12.64 8.65 -23.79
CA ARG A 101 -12.51 10.06 -24.13
C ARG A 101 -12.90 10.95 -22.95
N ASP A 102 -14.02 10.68 -22.30
CA ASP A 102 -14.44 11.44 -21.11
C ASP A 102 -13.48 11.24 -19.91
N ALA A 103 -12.82 10.07 -19.79
CA ALA A 103 -11.77 9.83 -18.79
C ALA A 103 -10.45 10.57 -19.10
N CYS A 104 -10.20 10.92 -20.36
CA CYS A 104 -9.03 11.70 -20.77
C CYS A 104 -9.29 13.22 -20.74
N GLU A 105 -10.44 13.67 -21.26
CA GLU A 105 -10.75 15.07 -21.59
C GLU A 105 -11.91 15.67 -20.76
N GLY A 106 -12.57 14.88 -19.92
CA GLY A 106 -13.72 15.32 -19.15
C GLY A 106 -13.39 16.37 -18.08
N GLN A 107 -14.38 17.17 -17.69
CA GLN A 107 -14.32 17.99 -16.47
C GLN A 107 -14.04 17.12 -15.23
N ALA A 108 -13.43 17.71 -14.20
CA ALA A 108 -12.92 16.99 -13.02
C ALA A 108 -13.86 15.91 -12.47
N VAL A 109 -15.14 16.23 -12.22
CA VAL A 109 -16.12 15.26 -11.68
C VAL A 109 -16.44 14.16 -12.69
N GLY A 110 -16.72 14.54 -13.95
CA GLY A 110 -17.03 13.59 -15.01
C GLY A 110 -15.85 12.65 -15.32
N ARG A 111 -14.62 13.16 -15.26
CA ARG A 111 -13.38 12.41 -15.44
C ARG A 111 -13.19 11.36 -14.34
N THR A 112 -13.33 11.75 -13.08
CA THR A 112 -13.27 10.85 -11.91
C THR A 112 -14.33 9.75 -12.00
N LEU A 113 -15.56 10.09 -12.38
CA LEU A 113 -16.65 9.11 -12.52
C LEU A 113 -16.44 8.18 -13.71
N ALA A 114 -15.98 8.69 -14.86
CA ALA A 114 -15.65 7.88 -16.02
C ALA A 114 -14.52 6.88 -15.70
N LEU A 115 -13.45 7.33 -15.02
CA LEU A 115 -12.37 6.45 -14.54
C LEU A 115 -12.89 5.38 -13.56
N SER A 116 -13.80 5.74 -12.66
CA SER A 116 -14.42 4.81 -11.72
C SER A 116 -15.27 3.74 -12.43
N VAL A 117 -16.02 4.13 -13.47
CA VAL A 117 -16.78 3.21 -14.32
C VAL A 117 -15.83 2.29 -15.08
N LEU A 118 -14.75 2.81 -15.69
CA LEU A 118 -13.74 1.98 -16.37
C LEU A 118 -13.11 0.96 -15.43
N THR A 119 -12.79 1.39 -14.20
CA THR A 119 -12.25 0.53 -13.15
C THR A 119 -13.22 -0.61 -12.84
N ALA A 120 -14.51 -0.29 -12.62
CA ALA A 120 -15.54 -1.28 -12.33
C ALA A 120 -15.75 -2.28 -13.48
N ILE A 121 -15.75 -1.81 -14.74
CA ILE A 121 -15.90 -2.68 -15.92
C ILE A 121 -14.69 -3.60 -16.07
N LEU A 122 -13.47 -3.08 -15.91
CA LEU A 122 -12.25 -3.89 -15.99
C LEU A 122 -12.19 -4.98 -14.92
N SER A 123 -12.65 -4.71 -13.69
CA SER A 123 -12.70 -5.73 -12.64
C SER A 123 -13.66 -6.91 -12.96
N ILE A 124 -14.52 -6.74 -13.96
CA ILE A 124 -15.51 -7.72 -14.40
C ILE A 124 -15.07 -8.40 -15.72
N ASP A 125 -14.32 -7.68 -16.57
CA ASP A 125 -13.86 -8.15 -17.88
C ASP A 125 -12.78 -9.25 -17.78
N LYS A 126 -13.23 -10.49 -17.65
CA LYS A 126 -12.34 -11.67 -17.68
C LYS A 126 -11.80 -12.00 -19.07
N ARG A 127 -12.40 -11.47 -20.14
CA ARG A 127 -12.01 -11.77 -21.54
C ARG A 127 -10.89 -10.85 -22.02
N GLY A 128 -10.66 -9.73 -21.32
CA GLY A 128 -9.60 -8.76 -21.63
C GLY A 128 -9.90 -7.92 -22.88
N GLY A 129 -11.16 -7.87 -23.33
CA GLY A 129 -11.56 -7.10 -24.50
C GLY A 129 -11.32 -5.61 -24.30
N TRP A 130 -11.71 -5.07 -23.14
CA TRP A 130 -11.52 -3.67 -22.78
C TRP A 130 -10.03 -3.34 -22.60
N LEU A 131 -9.29 -4.22 -21.92
CA LEU A 131 -7.84 -4.06 -21.74
C LEU A 131 -7.09 -3.99 -23.09
N SER A 132 -7.44 -4.86 -24.03
CA SER A 132 -6.87 -4.88 -25.38
C SER A 132 -7.20 -3.59 -26.16
N PHE A 133 -8.41 -3.07 -26.00
CA PHE A 133 -8.85 -1.83 -26.63
C PHE A 133 -8.06 -0.61 -26.12
N PHE A 134 -7.89 -0.47 -24.80
CA PHE A 134 -7.15 0.67 -24.21
C PHE A 134 -5.67 0.68 -24.61
N THR A 135 -5.08 -0.51 -24.67
CA THR A 135 -3.66 -0.70 -24.99
C THR A 135 -3.41 -0.42 -26.48
N SER A 136 -4.26 -0.93 -27.37
CA SER A 136 -4.12 -0.75 -28.82
C SER A 136 -4.37 0.69 -29.28
N ARG A 137 -5.33 1.40 -28.67
CA ARG A 137 -5.68 2.78 -29.00
C ARG A 137 -4.79 3.84 -28.32
N GLY A 138 -3.89 3.42 -27.43
CA GLY A 138 -2.92 4.31 -26.77
C GLY A 138 -3.47 5.10 -25.57
N TYR A 139 -4.69 4.83 -25.11
CA TYR A 139 -5.26 5.46 -23.92
C TYR A 139 -4.42 5.21 -22.66
N LEU A 140 -3.85 4.00 -22.53
CA LEU A 140 -2.99 3.65 -21.40
C LEU A 140 -1.79 4.60 -21.26
N ARG A 141 -1.16 4.96 -22.40
CA ARG A 141 -0.04 5.92 -22.42
C ARG A 141 -0.48 7.31 -21.97
N HIS A 142 -1.66 7.75 -22.40
CA HIS A 142 -2.21 9.04 -22.00
C HIS A 142 -2.50 9.09 -20.49
N PHE A 143 -3.06 8.04 -19.89
CA PHE A 143 -3.29 7.99 -18.45
C PHE A 143 -1.98 8.04 -17.65
N VAL A 144 -0.94 7.32 -18.08
CA VAL A 144 0.38 7.36 -17.43
C VAL A 144 1.04 8.74 -17.57
N GLU A 145 0.96 9.38 -18.75
CA GLU A 145 1.50 10.73 -18.92
C GLU A 145 0.74 11.76 -18.09
N SER A 146 -0.59 11.60 -17.94
CA SER A 146 -1.39 12.46 -17.07
C SER A 146 -0.99 12.35 -15.59
N VAL A 147 -0.50 11.20 -15.12
CA VAL A 147 0.03 11.06 -13.76
C VAL A 147 1.32 11.88 -13.60
N ALA A 148 2.20 11.84 -14.60
CA ALA A 148 3.44 12.61 -14.58
C ALA A 148 3.20 14.13 -14.64
N GLN A 149 2.22 14.57 -15.42
CA GLN A 149 1.85 15.98 -15.56
C GLN A 149 1.18 16.55 -14.30
N ALA A 150 0.54 15.71 -13.48
CA ALA A 150 -0.15 16.13 -12.27
C ALA A 150 0.80 16.45 -11.10
N ASP A 151 2.10 16.13 -11.20
CA ASP A 151 3.06 16.23 -10.08
C ASP A 151 3.05 17.62 -9.42
N THR A 152 3.06 18.71 -10.20
CA THR A 152 3.04 20.08 -9.66
C THR A 152 1.74 20.41 -8.93
N GLU A 153 0.58 20.06 -9.51
CA GLU A 153 -0.72 20.29 -8.87
C GLU A 153 -0.88 19.46 -7.59
N LEU A 154 -0.28 18.27 -7.54
CA LEU A 154 -0.28 17.40 -6.36
C LEU A 154 0.63 17.94 -5.25
N GLN A 155 1.78 18.52 -5.58
CA GLN A 155 2.63 19.23 -4.62
C GLN A 155 1.86 20.41 -4.00
N GLU A 156 1.17 21.21 -4.81
CA GLU A 156 0.36 22.33 -4.33
C GLU A 156 -0.76 21.89 -3.39
N ALA A 157 -1.40 20.75 -3.68
CA ALA A 157 -2.46 20.17 -2.84
C ALA A 157 -1.95 19.70 -1.45
N LEU A 158 -0.65 19.52 -1.27
CA LEU A 158 -0.03 19.16 0.01
C LEU A 158 0.31 20.38 0.89
N HIS A 159 0.06 21.61 0.44
CA HIS A 159 0.20 22.78 1.30
C HIS A 159 -0.92 22.91 2.35
N PRO A 160 -0.66 23.54 3.53
CA PRO A 160 -1.64 23.69 4.60
C PRO A 160 -2.97 24.37 4.19
N SER A 161 -2.93 25.27 3.20
CA SER A 161 -4.09 25.93 2.60
C SER A 161 -4.31 25.45 1.15
N PRO A 162 -5.04 24.35 0.92
CA PRO A 162 -5.20 23.81 -0.42
C PRO A 162 -6.19 24.62 -1.25
N GLU A 163 -5.75 25.14 -2.41
CA GLU A 163 -6.62 25.43 -3.55
C GLU A 163 -6.84 24.12 -4.36
N PRO A 164 -7.94 23.99 -5.12
CA PRO A 164 -8.91 22.90 -5.02
C PRO A 164 -8.37 21.46 -5.15
N LEU A 165 -8.86 20.56 -4.27
CA LEU A 165 -8.55 19.11 -4.17
C LEU A 165 -8.87 18.26 -5.41
N ARG A 166 -9.30 18.87 -6.52
CA ARG A 166 -9.67 18.17 -7.76
C ARG A 166 -8.54 17.27 -8.27
N ALA A 167 -7.29 17.75 -8.19
CA ALA A 167 -6.13 17.03 -8.69
C ALA A 167 -5.92 15.72 -7.91
N VAL A 168 -6.11 15.76 -6.59
CA VAL A 168 -6.01 14.58 -5.70
C VAL A 168 -7.02 13.51 -6.09
N TYR A 169 -8.29 13.87 -6.31
CA TYR A 169 -9.33 12.91 -6.68
C TYR A 169 -9.18 12.33 -8.09
N ILE A 170 -8.74 13.15 -9.05
CA ILE A 170 -8.45 12.67 -10.42
C ILE A 170 -7.26 11.72 -10.38
N TYR A 171 -6.20 12.08 -9.66
CA TYR A 171 -5.03 11.21 -9.47
C TYR A 171 -5.41 9.89 -8.80
N GLU A 172 -6.16 9.93 -7.69
CA GLU A 172 -6.60 8.73 -6.98
C GLU A 172 -7.39 7.80 -7.90
N SER A 173 -8.35 8.34 -8.66
CA SER A 173 -9.16 7.58 -9.61
C SER A 173 -8.32 7.01 -10.76
N THR A 174 -7.32 7.76 -11.23
CA THR A 174 -6.40 7.31 -12.29
C THR A 174 -5.52 6.17 -11.77
N MET A 175 -4.96 6.30 -10.56
CA MET A 175 -4.14 5.26 -9.95
C MET A 175 -4.95 4.02 -9.58
N ALA A 176 -6.22 4.17 -9.17
CA ALA A 176 -7.12 3.04 -8.96
C ALA A 176 -7.35 2.26 -10.26
N PHE A 177 -7.63 2.96 -11.36
CA PHE A 177 -7.74 2.36 -12.69
C PHE A 177 -6.45 1.63 -13.09
N LEU A 178 -5.28 2.29 -12.96
CA LEU A 178 -3.99 1.68 -13.29
C LEU A 178 -3.67 0.46 -12.40
N THR A 179 -4.11 0.47 -11.14
CA THR A 179 -3.95 -0.66 -10.22
C THR A 179 -4.75 -1.87 -10.71
N VAL A 180 -6.01 -1.69 -11.12
CA VAL A 180 -6.82 -2.77 -11.70
C VAL A 180 -6.24 -3.28 -13.02
N VAL A 181 -5.71 -2.39 -13.87
CA VAL A 181 -4.97 -2.81 -15.08
C VAL A 181 -3.75 -3.67 -14.72
N ALA A 182 -3.05 -3.35 -13.62
CA ALA A 182 -1.89 -4.10 -13.15
C ALA A 182 -2.24 -5.44 -12.48
N GLU A 183 -3.49 -5.70 -12.11
CA GLU A 183 -3.93 -7.00 -11.59
C GLU A 183 -3.89 -8.08 -12.69
N ASP A 184 -4.06 -7.69 -13.96
CA ASP A 184 -3.87 -8.57 -15.11
C ASP A 184 -2.40 -8.59 -15.56
N PRO A 185 -1.80 -9.78 -15.82
CA PRO A 185 -0.39 -9.87 -16.21
C PRO A 185 -0.06 -9.24 -17.57
N VAL A 186 -1.01 -9.17 -18.51
CA VAL A 186 -0.83 -8.46 -19.79
C VAL A 186 -0.86 -6.95 -19.55
N GLY A 187 -1.80 -6.48 -18.72
CA GLY A 187 -1.91 -5.08 -18.34
C GLY A 187 -0.68 -4.58 -17.56
N ALA A 188 -0.19 -5.37 -16.60
CA ALA A 188 1.03 -5.06 -15.85
C ALA A 188 2.27 -4.93 -16.76
N LYS A 189 2.44 -5.82 -17.75
CA LYS A 189 3.52 -5.71 -18.75
C LYS A 189 3.38 -4.44 -19.58
N ALA A 190 2.16 -4.13 -20.04
CA ALA A 190 1.90 -2.92 -20.82
C ALA A 190 2.23 -1.65 -20.02
N LEU A 191 1.89 -1.61 -18.72
CA LEU A 191 2.22 -0.50 -17.82
C LEU A 191 3.74 -0.31 -17.64
N LEU A 192 4.49 -1.40 -17.46
CA LEU A 192 5.96 -1.35 -17.36
C LEU A 192 6.58 -0.86 -18.68
N GLN A 193 6.07 -1.29 -19.84
CA GLN A 193 6.53 -0.82 -21.15
C GLN A 193 6.25 0.67 -21.39
N VAL A 194 5.14 1.18 -20.88
CA VAL A 194 4.82 2.61 -20.92
C VAL A 194 5.70 3.41 -19.94
N GLY A 195 6.27 2.76 -18.92
CA GLY A 195 7.24 3.36 -18.00
C GLY A 195 6.62 4.02 -16.77
N ILE A 196 5.46 3.55 -16.29
CA ILE A 196 4.78 4.14 -15.12
C ILE A 196 5.69 4.19 -13.88
N MET A 197 6.48 3.15 -13.62
CA MET A 197 7.40 3.10 -12.48
C MET A 197 8.53 4.14 -12.60
N THR A 198 9.00 4.39 -13.82
CA THR A 198 10.00 5.43 -14.08
C THR A 198 9.44 6.81 -13.83
N LYS A 199 8.21 7.08 -14.29
CA LYS A 199 7.52 8.36 -14.03
C LYS A 199 7.28 8.58 -12.54
N LEU A 200 6.84 7.55 -11.81
CA LEU A 200 6.64 7.62 -10.37
C LEU A 200 7.95 7.82 -9.61
N SER A 201 9.06 7.18 -10.04
CA SER A 201 10.39 7.40 -9.43
C SER A 201 10.92 8.84 -9.58
N GLN A 202 10.35 9.61 -10.52
CA GLN A 202 10.71 11.00 -10.77
C GLN A 202 9.77 11.99 -10.06
N ALA A 203 8.63 11.53 -9.55
CA ALA A 203 7.57 12.35 -8.98
C ALA A 203 7.98 12.93 -7.62
N GLN A 204 7.96 14.25 -7.49
CA GLN A 204 8.46 14.93 -6.30
C GLN A 204 7.42 15.03 -5.18
N PHE A 205 6.12 14.92 -5.49
CA PHE A 205 5.07 14.96 -4.46
C PHE A 205 5.22 13.84 -3.41
N LEU A 206 5.88 12.73 -3.76
CA LEU A 206 6.13 11.60 -2.86
C LEU A 206 7.12 11.96 -1.74
N ASP A 207 8.05 12.87 -2.01
CA ASP A 207 9.07 13.26 -1.02
C ASP A 207 8.55 14.30 -0.01
N LEU A 208 7.36 14.87 -0.24
CA LEU A 208 6.73 15.89 0.60
C LEU A 208 5.95 15.30 1.80
N ARG A 209 6.44 14.20 2.39
CA ARG A 209 5.84 13.60 3.58
C ARG A 209 5.86 14.64 4.73
N PRO A 210 4.72 14.96 5.37
CA PRO A 210 4.72 15.83 6.53
C PRO A 210 5.48 15.20 7.70
N GLU A 211 6.45 15.91 8.29
CA GLU A 211 7.31 15.40 9.38
C GLU A 211 6.56 15.19 10.70
N HIS A 212 5.43 15.88 10.90
CA HIS A 212 4.69 15.87 12.18
C HIS A 212 3.18 15.76 11.97
N GLU A 213 2.59 14.66 12.45
CA GLU A 213 1.14 14.53 12.64
C GLU A 213 0.63 15.29 13.91
N LEU A 214 1.51 16.03 14.61
CA LEU A 214 1.30 16.53 15.98
C LEU A 214 1.19 18.06 16.15
N GLN A 215 0.93 18.83 15.10
CA GLN A 215 0.61 20.25 15.26
C GLN A 215 -0.87 20.58 15.04
N ILE A 216 -1.76 19.91 15.79
CA ILE A 216 -3.01 20.51 16.31
C ILE A 216 -3.34 19.89 17.68
N PHE A 217 -2.47 20.10 18.66
CA PHE A 217 -2.91 20.18 20.05
C PHE A 217 -2.84 21.66 20.42
N PRO A 218 -3.96 22.39 20.59
CA PRO A 218 -3.86 23.71 21.19
C PRO A 218 -3.29 23.54 22.59
N ALA A 219 -2.26 24.34 22.89
CA ALA A 219 -1.63 24.39 24.18
C ALA A 219 -2.69 24.57 25.28
N GLN A 220 -2.71 23.61 26.21
CA GLN A 220 -3.11 23.73 27.61
C GLN A 220 -3.96 24.95 27.97
N THR A 221 -5.28 24.90 27.74
CA THR A 221 -6.29 25.54 28.63
C THR A 221 -7.69 25.06 28.28
N SER A 222 -8.09 23.88 28.75
CA SER A 222 -9.45 23.60 29.26
C SER A 222 -9.57 22.13 29.67
N LEU A 223 -9.87 21.92 30.94
CA LEU A 223 -10.17 20.64 31.55
C LEU A 223 -11.51 20.09 31.03
N SER A 224 -11.48 19.19 30.04
CA SER A 224 -12.47 18.10 29.86
C SER A 224 -12.03 17.20 28.71
N TRP A 225 -11.53 16.00 29.01
CA TRP A 225 -11.07 15.01 28.02
C TRP A 225 -12.21 14.17 27.41
N ASP A 226 -13.49 14.51 27.67
CA ASP A 226 -14.64 13.66 27.35
C ASP A 226 -15.58 14.23 26.26
N GLN A 227 -15.17 15.24 25.47
CA GLN A 227 -16.07 15.91 24.50
C GLN A 227 -15.55 16.13 23.07
N TYR A 228 -14.43 15.52 22.65
CA TYR A 228 -14.01 15.55 21.24
C TYR A 228 -14.41 14.25 20.52
N GLU A 229 -15.72 14.04 20.38
CA GLU A 229 -16.23 13.32 19.22
C GLU A 229 -15.92 14.16 17.98
N GLN A 230 -15.05 13.64 17.11
CA GLN A 230 -15.07 13.80 15.65
C GLN A 230 -15.87 15.00 15.10
N GLU A 231 -15.37 16.22 15.26
CA GLU A 231 -15.62 17.22 14.23
C GLU A 231 -14.74 16.83 13.04
N GLU A 232 -15.32 16.04 12.12
CA GLU A 232 -14.78 15.86 10.77
C GLU A 232 -14.64 17.25 10.15
N SER A 233 -13.47 17.88 10.28
CA SER A 233 -13.14 19.04 9.49
C SER A 233 -13.33 18.65 8.03
N PHE A 234 -14.24 19.34 7.33
CA PHE A 234 -14.59 19.06 5.93
C PHE A 234 -13.36 18.99 5.00
N VAL A 235 -12.26 19.62 5.40
CA VAL A 235 -10.97 19.54 4.72
C VAL A 235 -10.10 18.45 5.37
N PRO A 236 -9.68 17.40 4.62
CA PRO A 236 -8.76 16.39 5.12
C PRO A 236 -7.43 17.01 5.56
N THR A 237 -6.80 16.48 6.62
CA THR A 237 -5.47 16.93 7.07
C THR A 237 -4.41 16.71 5.99
N VAL A 238 -3.29 17.45 6.04
CA VAL A 238 -2.19 17.30 5.09
C VAL A 238 -1.68 15.85 5.03
N MET A 239 -1.54 15.20 6.20
CA MET A 239 -1.15 13.79 6.27
C MET A 239 -2.17 12.85 5.63
N SER A 240 -3.48 13.12 5.80
CA SER A 240 -4.54 12.34 5.15
C SER A 240 -4.45 12.45 3.63
N ARG A 241 -4.25 13.66 3.10
CA ARG A 241 -4.07 13.89 1.65
C ARG A 241 -2.80 13.23 1.13
N TYR A 242 -1.69 13.34 1.84
CA TYR A 242 -0.45 12.63 1.50
C TYR A 242 -0.68 11.11 1.39
N ARG A 243 -1.37 10.50 2.37
CA ARG A 243 -1.71 9.07 2.34
C ARG A 243 -2.63 8.71 1.18
N GLN A 244 -3.58 9.59 0.81
CA GLN A 244 -4.44 9.44 -0.36
C GLN A 244 -3.63 9.40 -1.67
N LEU A 245 -2.48 10.09 -1.73
CA LEU A 245 -1.57 10.05 -2.87
C LEU A 245 -0.59 8.85 -2.83
N PHE A 246 -0.10 8.51 -1.64
CA PHE A 246 0.95 7.51 -1.45
C PHE A 246 0.44 6.07 -1.50
N PHE A 247 -0.73 5.78 -0.90
CA PHE A 247 -1.28 4.42 -0.89
C PHE A 247 -1.55 3.85 -2.29
N PRO A 248 -2.09 4.61 -3.26
CA PRO A 248 -2.24 4.11 -4.62
C PRO A 248 -0.92 3.71 -5.29
N VAL A 249 0.20 4.39 -5.00
CA VAL A 249 1.53 4.01 -5.52
C VAL A 249 1.95 2.65 -4.99
N LEU A 250 1.82 2.44 -3.68
CA LEU A 250 2.19 1.17 -3.05
C LEU A 250 1.30 0.02 -3.55
N ARG A 251 -0.01 0.26 -3.71
CA ARG A 251 -0.95 -0.74 -4.24
C ARG A 251 -0.63 -1.11 -5.69
N LEU A 252 -0.30 -0.13 -6.52
CA LEU A 252 0.13 -0.39 -7.90
C LEU A 252 1.42 -1.24 -7.93
N CYS A 253 2.40 -0.92 -7.08
CA CYS A 253 3.61 -1.73 -6.94
C CYS A 253 3.30 -3.18 -6.55
N GLN A 254 2.42 -3.38 -5.57
CA GLN A 254 1.98 -4.72 -5.16
C GLN A 254 1.25 -5.46 -6.28
N ALA A 255 0.35 -4.79 -7.00
CA ALA A 255 -0.39 -5.38 -8.11
C ALA A 255 0.56 -5.86 -9.22
N VAL A 256 1.49 -5.01 -9.67
CA VAL A 256 2.50 -5.36 -10.69
C VAL A 256 3.36 -6.53 -10.25
N LEU A 257 3.88 -6.52 -9.01
CA LEU A 257 4.74 -7.59 -8.51
C LEU A 257 3.98 -8.90 -8.29
N THR A 258 2.69 -8.84 -7.94
CA THR A 258 1.86 -10.02 -7.71
C THR A 258 1.39 -10.66 -9.01
N SER A 259 1.00 -9.86 -10.01
CA SER A 259 0.48 -10.37 -11.29
C SER A 259 1.58 -10.96 -12.18
N LEU A 260 2.75 -10.33 -12.21
CA LEU A 260 3.91 -10.83 -12.97
C LEU A 260 4.70 -11.90 -12.21
N GLY A 261 4.55 -11.93 -10.89
CA GLY A 261 5.28 -12.81 -9.99
C GLY A 261 6.72 -12.36 -9.75
N SER A 262 7.34 -12.96 -8.73
CA SER A 262 8.69 -12.60 -8.30
C SER A 262 9.77 -12.85 -9.36
N GLN A 263 9.54 -13.70 -10.35
CA GLN A 263 10.54 -14.04 -11.37
C GLN A 263 10.74 -12.95 -12.44
N HIS A 264 9.85 -11.95 -12.51
CA HIS A 264 9.94 -10.90 -13.51
C HIS A 264 10.96 -9.82 -13.09
N ASN A 265 12.25 -10.07 -13.37
CA ASN A 265 13.37 -9.22 -12.94
C ASN A 265 13.18 -7.74 -13.29
N ASP A 266 12.68 -7.41 -14.48
CA ASP A 266 12.46 -6.02 -14.90
C ASP A 266 11.41 -5.31 -14.02
N ALA A 267 10.37 -6.03 -13.57
CA ALA A 267 9.36 -5.47 -12.68
C ALA A 267 9.95 -5.16 -11.30
N VAL A 268 10.73 -6.12 -10.78
CA VAL A 268 11.44 -5.99 -9.51
C VAL A 268 12.43 -4.81 -9.56
N LEU A 269 13.21 -4.68 -10.64
CA LEU A 269 14.19 -3.61 -10.79
C LEU A 269 13.54 -2.22 -10.94
N GLN A 270 12.44 -2.12 -11.69
CA GLN A 270 11.73 -0.85 -11.84
C GLN A 270 11.09 -0.39 -10.51
N VAL A 271 10.48 -1.31 -9.75
CA VAL A 271 9.94 -0.98 -8.42
C VAL A 271 11.07 -0.69 -7.42
N LEU A 272 12.19 -1.42 -7.50
CA LEU A 272 13.38 -1.13 -6.70
C LEU A 272 13.89 0.29 -6.95
N ASN A 273 13.96 0.72 -8.21
CA ASN A 273 14.38 2.07 -8.57
C ASN A 273 13.47 3.15 -7.95
N LEU A 274 12.15 2.90 -7.89
CA LEU A 274 11.21 3.77 -7.21
C LEU A 274 11.48 3.84 -5.70
N ILE A 275 11.66 2.69 -5.04
CA ILE A 275 11.96 2.64 -3.59
C ILE A 275 13.26 3.38 -3.28
N VAL A 276 14.28 3.17 -4.11
CA VAL A 276 15.58 3.83 -4.05
C VAL A 276 15.46 5.34 -4.21
N SER A 277 14.65 5.80 -5.17
CA SER A 277 14.50 7.22 -5.47
C SER A 277 13.83 7.98 -4.32
N HIS A 278 12.96 7.31 -3.56
CA HIS A 278 12.23 7.87 -2.41
C HIS A 278 12.67 7.25 -1.07
N SER A 279 13.94 6.84 -0.95
CA SER A 279 14.43 6.06 0.21
C SER A 279 14.17 6.70 1.56
N ASP A 280 14.18 8.03 1.61
CA ASP A 280 13.96 8.82 2.83
C ASP A 280 12.53 8.66 3.34
N VAL A 281 11.54 8.61 2.42
CA VAL A 281 10.12 8.37 2.75
C VAL A 281 9.93 6.97 3.33
N PHE A 282 10.50 5.95 2.68
CA PHE A 282 10.43 4.57 3.17
C PHE A 282 11.12 4.44 4.53
N THR A 283 12.27 5.10 4.72
CA THR A 283 13.01 5.09 5.99
C THR A 283 12.25 5.84 7.08
N ALA A 284 11.62 6.98 6.77
CA ALA A 284 10.81 7.75 7.70
C ALA A 284 9.61 6.95 8.21
N ILE A 285 8.90 6.25 7.32
CA ILE A 285 7.78 5.37 7.68
C ILE A 285 8.25 4.24 8.61
N LEU A 286 9.39 3.62 8.29
CA LEU A 286 9.95 2.55 9.11
C LEU A 286 10.51 3.05 10.46
N ARG A 287 10.92 4.32 10.56
CA ARG A 287 11.42 4.90 11.82
C ARG A 287 10.34 5.55 12.68
N GLU A 288 9.12 5.69 12.17
CA GLU A 288 8.03 6.37 12.89
C GLU A 288 7.71 5.66 14.22
N PRO A 289 7.82 6.35 15.38
CA PRO A 289 7.64 5.74 16.69
C PRO A 289 6.16 5.48 16.97
N VAL A 290 5.77 4.20 17.02
CA VAL A 290 4.36 3.85 17.23
C VAL A 290 4.01 3.74 18.72
N MET A 291 3.47 4.81 19.32
CA MET A 291 2.89 4.73 20.68
C MET A 291 1.52 4.02 20.69
N SER A 292 0.77 4.10 19.59
CA SER A 292 -0.39 3.27 19.29
C SER A 292 -0.59 3.27 17.77
N PHE A 293 -0.87 2.11 17.19
CA PHE A 293 -1.09 2.04 15.74
C PHE A 293 -2.44 2.70 15.42
N LYS A 294 -2.43 3.94 14.93
CA LYS A 294 -3.60 4.44 14.19
C LYS A 294 -3.83 3.51 12.98
N LEU A 295 -5.09 3.27 12.62
CA LEU A 295 -5.43 2.38 11.51
C LEU A 295 -4.69 2.76 10.22
N GLU A 296 -4.59 4.06 9.92
CA GLU A 296 -3.93 4.56 8.71
C GLU A 296 -2.40 4.38 8.74
N SER A 297 -1.73 4.65 9.87
CA SER A 297 -0.28 4.41 10.02
C SER A 297 0.06 2.92 9.92
N LEU A 298 -0.82 2.05 10.43
CA LEU A 298 -0.64 0.60 10.29
C LEU A 298 -0.85 0.13 8.85
N LYS A 299 -1.84 0.68 8.14
CA LYS A 299 -2.02 0.43 6.70
C LYS A 299 -0.77 0.82 5.93
N GLU A 300 -0.22 1.99 6.22
CA GLU A 300 1.02 2.47 5.62
C GLU A 300 2.20 1.52 5.85
N LEU A 301 2.45 1.15 7.11
CA LEU A 301 3.51 0.19 7.45
C LEU A 301 3.30 -1.16 6.77
N SER A 302 2.06 -1.64 6.70
CA SER A 302 1.73 -2.92 6.08
C SER A 302 2.00 -2.91 4.58
N LEU A 303 1.64 -1.83 3.87
CA LEU A 303 1.87 -1.69 2.44
C LEU A 303 3.37 -1.55 2.14
N VAL A 304 4.08 -0.72 2.90
CA VAL A 304 5.53 -0.53 2.75
C VAL A 304 6.29 -1.84 2.96
N THR A 305 6.06 -2.53 4.09
CA THR A 305 6.73 -3.80 4.37
C THR A 305 6.36 -4.89 3.36
N GLY A 306 5.12 -4.89 2.85
CA GLY A 306 4.68 -5.78 1.78
C GLY A 306 5.40 -5.55 0.45
N VAL A 307 5.53 -4.29 0.01
CA VAL A 307 6.26 -3.92 -1.22
C VAL A 307 7.75 -4.27 -1.10
N LEU A 308 8.38 -3.91 0.02
CA LEU A 308 9.79 -4.25 0.30
C LEU A 308 9.99 -5.77 0.28
N GLY A 309 9.08 -6.52 0.90
CA GLY A 309 9.09 -7.99 0.89
C GLY A 309 8.99 -8.57 -0.52
N ALA A 310 8.08 -8.05 -1.35
CA ALA A 310 7.90 -8.52 -2.72
C ALA A 310 9.15 -8.29 -3.59
N VAL A 311 9.82 -7.15 -3.46
CA VAL A 311 11.06 -6.84 -4.20
C VAL A 311 12.21 -7.76 -3.76
N VAL A 312 12.38 -7.97 -2.46
CA VAL A 312 13.41 -8.86 -1.89
C VAL A 312 13.16 -10.34 -2.24
N GLY A 313 11.90 -10.71 -2.42
CA GLY A 313 11.48 -12.03 -2.90
C GLY A 313 11.69 -12.26 -4.39
N GLY A 314 12.03 -11.22 -5.17
CA GLY A 314 12.21 -11.26 -6.63
C GLY A 314 13.33 -12.19 -7.13
N GLY A 315 14.29 -12.55 -6.28
CA GLY A 315 15.35 -13.48 -6.63
C GLY A 315 14.91 -14.94 -6.51
N THR A 316 15.07 -15.74 -7.59
CA THR A 316 14.87 -17.20 -7.57
C THR A 316 15.72 -17.92 -6.53
N THR A 317 16.83 -17.30 -6.10
CA THR A 317 17.71 -17.76 -5.03
C THR A 317 18.04 -16.61 -4.08
N ALA A 318 18.49 -16.92 -2.86
CA ALA A 318 18.94 -15.92 -1.91
C ALA A 318 20.21 -15.18 -2.38
N ALA A 319 20.97 -15.74 -3.31
CA ALA A 319 22.11 -15.07 -3.95
C ALA A 319 21.72 -13.80 -4.73
N ASN A 320 20.49 -13.74 -5.24
CA ASN A 320 19.96 -12.60 -6.00
C ASN A 320 19.07 -11.69 -5.12
N CYS A 321 19.26 -11.73 -3.80
CA CYS A 321 18.53 -10.87 -2.87
C CYS A 321 18.92 -9.40 -3.13
N GLN A 322 17.93 -8.54 -3.36
CA GLN A 322 18.15 -7.10 -3.39
C GLN A 322 18.38 -6.64 -1.94
N VAL A 323 19.58 -6.15 -1.63
CA VAL A 323 19.95 -5.72 -0.28
C VAL A 323 19.36 -4.34 -0.02
N LEU A 324 18.36 -4.26 0.87
CA LEU A 324 17.70 -2.99 1.23
C LEU A 324 18.10 -2.46 2.60
N PHE A 325 18.51 -3.35 3.51
CA PHE A 325 18.83 -3.01 4.90
C PHE A 325 20.27 -3.32 5.21
N THR A 326 20.97 -2.45 5.95
CA THR A 326 22.35 -2.72 6.40
C THR A 326 22.41 -3.90 7.37
N PRO A 327 23.54 -4.65 7.43
CA PRO A 327 23.73 -5.83 8.30
C PRO A 327 23.95 -5.44 9.77
N ASN A 328 23.10 -4.56 10.30
CA ASN A 328 23.20 -4.04 11.66
C ASN A 328 21.85 -4.19 12.38
N LEU A 329 21.90 -4.56 13.65
CA LEU A 329 20.75 -4.72 14.54
C LEU A 329 20.78 -3.73 15.74
N THR A 330 21.64 -2.71 15.73
CA THR A 330 21.73 -1.72 16.81
C THR A 330 20.41 -1.00 17.07
N GLU A 331 19.61 -0.76 16.03
CA GLU A 331 18.28 -0.15 16.19
C GLU A 331 17.27 -1.08 16.88
N ALA A 332 17.55 -2.38 16.94
CA ALA A 332 16.78 -3.36 17.70
C ALA A 332 17.32 -3.59 19.13
N THR A 333 18.59 -3.28 19.39
CA THR A 333 19.23 -3.41 20.72
C THR A 333 19.22 -2.10 21.52
N GLY A 334 19.06 -0.96 20.86
CA GLY A 334 18.87 0.35 21.49
C GLY A 334 17.72 0.25 22.49
N ARG A 335 18.05 0.39 23.78
CA ARG A 335 17.16 0.10 24.92
C ARG A 335 15.75 0.60 24.65
N ASP A 336 14.80 -0.33 24.67
CA ASP A 336 13.41 -0.08 25.03
C ASP A 336 13.38 0.62 26.41
N ASN A 337 13.53 1.95 26.45
CA ASN A 337 13.25 2.77 27.63
C ASN A 337 11.72 2.88 27.87
N LEU A 338 11.00 1.77 27.68
CA LEU A 338 9.57 1.62 27.94
C LEU A 338 9.27 1.27 29.40
N ARG A 339 10.28 1.24 30.28
CA ARG A 339 10.08 1.05 31.73
C ARG A 339 10.12 2.37 32.48
N GLY A 340 8.93 2.93 32.69
CA GLY A 340 8.57 3.65 33.92
C GLY A 340 9.17 5.04 34.11
N SER A 341 8.60 6.05 33.46
CA SER A 341 8.51 7.40 34.04
C SER A 341 7.44 8.21 33.31
N GLY A 342 6.59 8.91 34.06
CA GLY A 342 5.42 9.67 33.58
C GLY A 342 5.71 10.86 32.66
N ASN A 343 6.93 11.00 32.13
CA ASN A 343 7.34 12.03 31.17
C ASN A 343 7.88 11.41 29.86
N CYS A 344 7.14 10.43 29.31
CA CYS A 344 7.50 9.69 28.10
C CYS A 344 7.65 10.59 26.85
N CYS A 345 6.95 11.73 26.82
CA CYS A 345 6.90 12.63 25.67
C CYS A 345 8.19 13.44 25.44
N TYR A 346 9.19 13.43 26.33
CA TYR A 346 10.43 14.22 26.12
C TYR A 346 11.68 13.36 25.91
N SER A 347 11.71 12.16 26.51
CA SER A 347 12.84 11.21 26.40
C SER A 347 12.90 10.48 25.05
N ILE A 348 11.74 10.22 24.43
CA ILE A 348 11.67 9.69 23.06
C ILE A 348 12.31 10.71 22.12
N TYR A 349 11.79 11.94 22.06
CA TYR A 349 12.24 13.00 21.14
C TYR A 349 13.74 13.32 21.24
N THR A 350 14.33 13.28 22.44
CA THR A 350 15.77 13.55 22.61
C THR A 350 16.68 12.43 22.12
N SER A 351 16.21 11.18 22.00
CA SER A 351 16.97 10.09 21.36
C SER A 351 16.83 10.06 19.84
N PHE A 352 15.71 10.55 19.27
CA PHE A 352 15.47 10.54 17.82
C PHE A 352 15.99 11.82 17.12
N ALA A 353 16.22 12.92 17.84
CA ALA A 353 16.89 14.12 17.32
C ALA A 353 18.33 13.89 16.80
N ASN A 354 18.91 12.72 17.09
CA ASN A 354 20.25 12.32 16.64
C ASN A 354 20.23 11.19 15.59
N LEU A 355 19.05 10.80 15.06
CA LEU A 355 18.99 9.84 13.96
C LEU A 355 19.21 10.55 12.65
N ASP A 356 20.42 10.41 12.14
CA ASP A 356 20.76 10.66 10.75
C ASP A 356 19.78 9.90 9.83
N VAL A 357 18.76 10.59 9.31
CA VAL A 357 17.93 10.13 8.18
C VAL A 357 18.83 9.82 6.97
N SER A 358 20.02 10.40 6.94
CA SER A 358 21.10 10.17 5.99
C SER A 358 21.74 8.77 6.03
N LYS A 359 21.47 7.94 7.05
CA LYS A 359 21.98 6.57 7.14
C LYS A 359 20.95 5.55 6.65
N PRO A 360 21.34 4.60 5.77
CA PRO A 360 20.43 3.58 5.26
C PRO A 360 19.80 2.78 6.40
N PRO A 361 18.53 2.36 6.25
CA PRO A 361 17.81 1.67 7.31
C PRO A 361 18.55 0.38 7.69
N SER A 362 18.71 0.14 8.99
CA SER A 362 19.30 -1.11 9.47
C SER A 362 18.28 -2.23 9.55
N LEU A 363 18.72 -3.49 9.43
CA LEU A 363 17.86 -4.64 9.63
C LEU A 363 17.19 -4.63 11.01
N GLY A 364 17.81 -3.92 11.98
CA GLY A 364 17.28 -3.69 13.32
C GLY A 364 15.90 -3.03 13.34
N ILE A 365 15.60 -2.14 12.39
CA ILE A 365 14.29 -1.48 12.30
C ILE A 365 13.17 -2.51 12.09
N ILE A 366 13.41 -3.49 11.22
CA ILE A 366 12.43 -4.55 10.93
C ILE A 366 12.23 -5.46 12.15
N VAL A 367 13.29 -5.76 12.91
CA VAL A 367 13.18 -6.52 14.16
C VAL A 367 12.42 -5.73 15.24
N ARG A 368 12.65 -4.42 15.35
CA ARG A 368 11.88 -3.52 16.23
C ARG A 368 10.40 -3.53 15.86
N HIS A 369 10.06 -3.43 14.56
CA HIS A 369 8.67 -3.52 14.11
C HIS A 369 8.04 -4.88 14.41
N LEU A 370 8.75 -5.99 14.23
CA LEU A 370 8.24 -7.31 14.58
C LEU A 370 7.89 -7.39 16.07
N ARG A 371 8.73 -6.83 16.95
CA ARG A 371 8.46 -6.75 18.39
C ARG A 371 7.20 -5.92 18.68
N GLN A 372 7.12 -4.74 18.09
CA GLN A 372 6.03 -3.79 18.31
C GLN A 372 4.67 -4.31 17.79
N THR A 373 4.64 -4.81 16.56
CA THR A 373 3.44 -5.40 15.95
C THR A 373 2.97 -6.64 16.71
N SER A 374 3.89 -7.50 17.16
CA SER A 374 3.52 -8.65 18.01
C SER A 374 2.93 -8.25 19.36
N HIS A 375 3.41 -7.15 19.95
CA HIS A 375 2.91 -6.63 21.22
C HIS A 375 1.52 -6.03 21.07
N GLU A 376 1.34 -5.14 20.08
CA GLU A 376 0.03 -4.53 19.80
C GLU A 376 -1.01 -5.59 19.42
N PHE A 377 -0.61 -6.64 18.69
CA PHE A 377 -1.50 -7.72 18.31
C PHE A 377 -2.14 -8.38 19.52
N ILE A 378 -1.35 -8.65 20.57
CA ILE A 378 -1.87 -9.29 21.78
C ILE A 378 -2.91 -8.38 22.46
N ILE A 379 -2.59 -7.10 22.62
CA ILE A 379 -3.51 -6.11 23.22
C ILE A 379 -4.81 -6.01 22.41
N SER A 380 -4.70 -5.84 21.09
CA SER A 380 -5.86 -5.74 20.20
C SER A 380 -6.69 -7.02 20.14
N PHE A 381 -6.05 -8.19 20.26
CA PHE A 381 -6.72 -9.48 20.24
C PHE A 381 -7.51 -9.74 21.52
N GLU A 382 -6.93 -9.38 22.67
CA GLU A 382 -7.63 -9.43 23.96
C GLU A 382 -8.84 -8.48 23.98
N ARG A 383 -8.70 -7.27 23.42
CA ARG A 383 -9.83 -6.34 23.23
C ARG A 383 -10.92 -6.95 22.36
N LEU A 384 -10.56 -7.56 21.22
CA LEU A 384 -11.54 -8.21 20.34
C LEU A 384 -12.25 -9.38 21.03
N GLN A 385 -11.54 -10.19 21.83
CA GLN A 385 -12.16 -11.27 22.59
C GLN A 385 -13.16 -10.74 23.63
N GLN A 386 -12.82 -9.66 24.33
CA GLN A 386 -13.73 -9.02 25.29
C GLN A 386 -14.99 -8.48 24.62
N LEU A 387 -14.86 -7.83 23.46
CA LEU A 387 -15.99 -7.33 22.68
C LEU A 387 -16.87 -8.50 22.17
N ASN A 388 -16.25 -9.56 21.64
CA ASN A 388 -16.99 -10.73 21.16
C ASN A 388 -17.74 -11.48 22.27
N ASN A 389 -17.23 -11.50 23.49
CA ASN A 389 -17.92 -12.13 24.62
C ASN A 389 -19.18 -11.36 25.06
N LYS A 390 -19.30 -10.08 24.70
CA LYS A 390 -20.46 -9.24 25.02
C LYS A 390 -21.45 -9.11 23.85
N ARG A 391 -21.15 -9.72 22.69
CA ARG A 391 -21.77 -9.47 21.39
C ARG A 391 -23.30 -9.55 21.36
N ASP A 392 -23.91 -10.42 22.15
CA ASP A 392 -25.37 -10.64 22.13
C ASP A 392 -26.18 -9.52 22.83
N THR A 393 -25.51 -8.57 23.50
CA THR A 393 -26.16 -7.43 24.19
C THR A 393 -25.74 -6.05 23.65
N LEU A 394 -25.01 -5.96 22.53
CA LEU A 394 -24.35 -4.70 22.13
C LEU A 394 -25.18 -3.81 21.18
N PRO A 395 -25.12 -2.48 21.34
CA PRO A 395 -25.66 -1.51 20.39
C PRO A 395 -24.87 -1.46 19.05
N THR A 396 -25.45 -0.84 18.03
CA THR A 396 -24.93 -0.77 16.64
C THR A 396 -23.51 -0.19 16.50
N GLU A 397 -23.09 0.71 17.40
CA GLU A 397 -21.75 1.31 17.38
C GLU A 397 -20.64 0.31 17.76
N GLU A 398 -20.91 -0.61 18.69
CA GLU A 398 -19.93 -1.62 19.10
C GLU A 398 -19.71 -2.69 18.00
N VAL A 399 -20.67 -2.87 17.09
CA VAL A 399 -20.50 -3.72 15.89
C VAL A 399 -19.49 -3.12 14.91
N LYS A 400 -19.45 -1.77 14.78
CA LYS A 400 -18.43 -1.09 13.97
C LYS A 400 -17.06 -1.24 14.62
N GLU A 401 -16.96 -1.09 15.93
CA GLU A 401 -15.70 -1.25 16.68
C GLU A 401 -15.12 -2.66 16.53
N VAL A 402 -15.96 -3.70 16.58
CA VAL A 402 -15.54 -5.09 16.31
C VAL A 402 -14.96 -5.23 14.90
N ARG A 403 -15.58 -4.59 13.90
CA ARG A 403 -15.10 -4.62 12.51
C ARG A 403 -13.75 -3.92 12.38
N GLU A 404 -13.60 -2.73 12.94
CA GLU A 404 -12.35 -1.97 12.91
C GLU A 404 -11.22 -2.72 13.61
N THR A 405 -11.47 -3.28 14.79
CA THR A 405 -10.50 -4.09 15.53
C THR A 405 -10.10 -5.34 14.76
N SER A 406 -11.04 -5.96 14.04
CA SER A 406 -10.75 -7.12 13.18
C SER A 406 -9.86 -6.76 11.99
N VAL A 407 -10.10 -5.60 11.36
CA VAL A 407 -9.25 -5.05 10.29
C VAL A 407 -7.85 -4.76 10.82
N HIS A 408 -7.79 -4.13 12.00
CA HIS A 408 -6.54 -3.78 12.68
C HIS A 408 -5.67 -5.02 12.93
N LEU A 409 -6.25 -6.10 13.48
CA LEU A 409 -5.56 -7.37 13.70
C LEU A 409 -5.06 -8.02 12.40
N ALA A 410 -5.85 -7.94 11.33
CA ALA A 410 -5.44 -8.48 10.04
C ALA A 410 -4.20 -7.76 9.48
N LEU A 411 -4.14 -6.44 9.64
CA LEU A 411 -2.99 -5.62 9.23
C LEU A 411 -1.76 -5.86 10.09
N LEU A 412 -1.92 -5.96 11.42
CA LEU A 412 -0.82 -6.30 12.34
C LEU A 412 -0.21 -7.65 11.99
N TYR A 413 -1.06 -8.65 11.74
CA TYR A 413 -0.60 -9.99 11.35
C TYR A 413 0.14 -9.98 10.02
N TYR A 414 -0.38 -9.26 9.00
CA TYR A 414 0.30 -9.13 7.71
C TYR A 414 1.65 -8.39 7.82
N ALA A 415 1.72 -7.34 8.64
CA ALA A 415 2.97 -6.64 8.92
C ALA A 415 3.99 -7.56 9.62
N MET A 416 3.54 -8.43 10.53
CA MET A 416 4.38 -9.46 11.15
C MET A 416 4.89 -10.48 10.12
N GLU A 417 4.03 -10.99 9.24
CA GLU A 417 4.40 -11.91 8.15
C GLU A 417 5.47 -11.30 7.24
N SER A 418 5.25 -10.05 6.81
CA SER A 418 6.17 -9.31 5.93
C SER A 418 7.50 -9.04 6.62
N SER A 419 7.49 -8.66 7.90
CA SER A 419 8.69 -8.43 8.69
C SER A 419 9.53 -9.70 8.86
N LEU A 420 8.88 -10.84 9.16
CA LEU A 420 9.57 -12.14 9.26
C LEU A 420 10.22 -12.55 7.94
N PHE A 421 9.51 -12.34 6.82
CA PHE A 421 10.05 -12.66 5.50
C PHE A 421 11.27 -11.80 5.18
N LEU A 422 11.20 -10.49 5.42
CA LEU A 422 12.32 -9.56 5.22
C LEU A 422 13.54 -9.94 6.07
N ILE A 423 13.33 -10.24 7.35
CA ILE A 423 14.39 -10.70 8.26
C ILE A 423 15.02 -11.99 7.73
N TRP A 424 14.21 -12.99 7.42
CA TRP A 424 14.70 -14.28 6.94
C TRP A 424 15.53 -14.13 5.66
N ARG A 425 15.04 -13.39 4.66
CA ARG A 425 15.73 -13.22 3.37
C ARG A 425 17.05 -12.48 3.51
N HIS A 426 17.10 -11.40 4.29
CA HIS A 426 18.35 -10.66 4.49
C HIS A 426 19.36 -11.47 5.31
N LEU A 427 18.93 -12.19 6.35
CA LEU A 427 19.83 -13.08 7.11
C LEU A 427 20.35 -14.24 6.25
N GLU A 428 19.51 -14.81 5.39
CA GLU A 428 19.91 -15.86 4.44
C GLU A 428 20.99 -15.35 3.49
N TYR A 429 20.81 -14.15 2.94
CA TYR A 429 21.82 -13.49 2.10
C TYR A 429 23.11 -13.22 2.88
N TYR A 430 23.03 -12.58 4.05
CA TYR A 430 24.21 -12.21 4.83
C TYR A 430 25.03 -13.39 5.34
N PHE A 431 24.37 -14.47 5.78
CA PHE A 431 25.09 -15.62 6.34
C PHE A 431 25.56 -16.64 5.29
N LEU A 432 24.90 -16.73 4.13
CA LEU A 432 25.18 -17.79 3.15
C LEU A 432 25.78 -17.31 1.83
N HIS A 433 25.55 -16.04 1.45
CA HIS A 433 25.87 -15.53 0.10
C HIS A 433 26.74 -14.27 0.10
N CYS A 434 26.84 -13.56 1.23
CA CYS A 434 27.71 -12.39 1.33
C CYS A 434 29.18 -12.82 1.44
N HIS A 435 30.01 -12.39 0.50
CA HIS A 435 31.46 -12.55 0.57
C HIS A 435 32.07 -11.29 1.20
N PRO A 436 32.73 -11.41 2.38
CA PRO A 436 33.29 -10.25 3.07
C PRO A 436 34.41 -9.61 2.26
N SER A 437 34.45 -8.28 2.24
CA SER A 437 35.50 -7.53 1.56
C SER A 437 36.79 -7.58 2.39
N LEU A 438 37.93 -7.95 1.78
CA LEU A 438 39.24 -8.01 2.47
C LEU A 438 39.84 -6.62 2.76
N VAL A 439 39.33 -5.57 2.12
CA VAL A 439 39.79 -4.20 2.28
C VAL A 439 38.72 -3.43 3.05
N GLY A 440 39.07 -2.93 4.24
CA GLY A 440 38.26 -1.99 5.01
C GLY A 440 38.15 -0.67 4.25
N SER A 441 37.23 -0.61 3.30
CA SER A 441 36.86 0.63 2.63
C SER A 441 35.67 1.20 3.39
N ASN A 442 35.90 2.31 4.11
CA ASN A 442 34.89 3.04 4.89
C ASN A 442 33.81 3.73 4.03
N ALA A 443 33.54 3.25 2.82
CA ALA A 443 32.51 3.79 1.97
C ALA A 443 31.48 2.69 1.76
N PHE A 444 30.33 2.83 2.43
CA PHE A 444 29.07 2.30 1.92
C PHE A 444 28.67 3.19 0.73
N PRO A 445 28.77 2.74 -0.52
CA PRO A 445 28.29 3.44 -1.71
C PRO A 445 26.84 3.02 -1.95
N LEU A 446 26.10 2.72 -0.88
CA LEU A 446 24.66 2.61 -0.94
C LEU A 446 24.15 4.03 -1.16
N LEU A 447 23.82 4.35 -2.43
CA LEU A 447 22.69 5.24 -2.77
C LEU A 447 22.89 6.71 -2.27
N VAL A 448 22.96 7.73 -3.10
CA VAL A 448 21.92 8.25 -3.99
C VAL A 448 22.52 9.52 -4.59
N HIS A 449 22.19 9.82 -5.84
CA HIS A 449 22.17 11.17 -6.39
C HIS A 449 21.27 12.04 -5.52
N ARG A 450 21.79 12.52 -4.36
CA ARG A 450 21.04 13.35 -3.42
C ARG A 450 20.49 14.54 -4.19
N ARG A 451 19.18 14.59 -4.39
CA ARG A 451 18.54 15.87 -4.57
C ARG A 451 18.63 16.56 -3.21
N PRO A 452 19.25 17.74 -3.12
CA PRO A 452 19.41 18.42 -1.84
C PRO A 452 18.02 18.69 -1.23
N PRO A 453 17.88 18.63 0.11
CA PRO A 453 16.65 19.01 0.78
C PRO A 453 16.32 20.44 0.38
N ARG A 454 15.16 20.66 -0.25
CA ARG A 454 14.74 21.99 -0.68
C ARG A 454 14.11 22.70 0.50
N ASP A 455 14.82 23.72 0.98
CA ASP A 455 14.28 24.73 1.88
C ASP A 455 13.18 25.50 1.13
N LEU A 456 11.98 25.54 1.71
CA LEU A 456 10.78 26.16 1.14
C LEU A 456 10.86 27.70 1.11
N THR A 457 12.00 28.29 1.49
CA THR A 457 12.18 29.74 1.58
C THR A 457 12.90 30.39 0.40
N ASP A 458 13.42 29.63 -0.57
CA ASP A 458 14.24 30.20 -1.66
C ASP A 458 13.74 29.87 -3.09
N PRO A 459 13.02 30.79 -3.78
CA PRO A 459 12.38 30.52 -5.07
C PRO A 459 13.32 30.47 -6.29
N PHE A 460 14.63 30.71 -6.13
CA PHE A 460 15.54 30.99 -7.26
C PHE A 460 16.60 29.90 -7.56
N SER A 461 16.60 28.76 -6.87
CA SER A 461 17.63 27.72 -7.06
C SER A 461 17.47 26.87 -8.34
N SER A 462 16.47 27.16 -9.20
CA SER A 462 16.09 26.34 -10.35
C SER A 462 16.83 26.65 -11.67
N LEU A 463 17.78 27.60 -11.71
CA LEU A 463 18.35 28.09 -12.97
C LEU A 463 19.82 27.73 -13.26
N LEU A 464 20.48 26.93 -12.42
CA LEU A 464 21.90 26.61 -12.62
C LEU A 464 22.24 25.16 -12.25
N ASP A 465 21.79 24.19 -13.05
CA ASP A 465 22.65 23.02 -13.38
C ASP A 465 22.02 22.15 -14.48
N GLU A 466 22.23 22.54 -15.74
CA GLU A 466 21.89 21.73 -16.91
C GLU A 466 23.17 21.42 -17.70
N SER A 467 24.13 20.72 -17.07
CA SER A 467 25.21 20.07 -17.82
C SER A 467 25.97 19.06 -16.96
N THR A 468 25.59 17.78 -17.04
CA THR A 468 26.48 16.60 -17.17
C THR A 468 25.72 15.32 -16.77
N VAL A 469 25.14 14.63 -17.75
CA VAL A 469 24.62 13.27 -17.57
C VAL A 469 25.63 12.30 -18.18
N PRO A 470 26.38 11.49 -17.40
CA PRO A 470 27.05 10.34 -17.97
C PRO A 470 26.03 9.20 -18.07
N SER A 471 25.74 8.80 -19.30
CA SER A 471 25.00 7.59 -19.64
C SER A 471 25.76 6.35 -19.14
N THR A 472 25.33 5.80 -18.01
CA THR A 472 25.78 4.46 -17.57
C THR A 472 24.55 3.58 -17.42
N GLY A 473 24.27 2.81 -18.47
CA GLY A 473 23.34 1.69 -18.41
C GLY A 473 23.94 0.51 -17.65
N SER A 474 23.06 -0.42 -17.25
CA SER A 474 23.36 -1.76 -16.74
C SER A 474 24.08 -1.85 -15.39
N ASN A 475 23.32 -1.70 -14.29
CA ASN A 475 23.32 -2.55 -13.08
C ASN A 475 22.61 -1.81 -11.93
N LEU A 476 21.28 -1.80 -11.96
CA LEU A 476 20.44 -1.29 -10.85
C LEU A 476 20.24 -2.33 -9.72
N GLY A 477 20.90 -3.49 -9.83
CA GLY A 477 21.08 -4.45 -8.74
C GLY A 477 22.44 -4.26 -8.08
N LEU A 478 22.44 -4.01 -6.78
CA LEU A 478 23.64 -3.71 -5.99
C LEU A 478 24.57 -4.93 -5.93
N SER A 479 25.76 -4.85 -6.54
CA SER A 479 26.77 -5.91 -6.44
C SER A 479 27.35 -6.02 -5.02
N PRO A 480 27.57 -7.24 -4.49
CA PRO A 480 28.12 -7.50 -3.15
C PRO A 480 29.51 -6.89 -2.88
N GLU A 481 30.32 -6.65 -3.92
CA GLU A 481 31.67 -6.08 -3.79
C GLU A 481 31.67 -4.59 -3.45
N VAL A 482 30.54 -3.92 -3.62
CA VAL A 482 30.38 -2.48 -3.40
C VAL A 482 30.09 -2.17 -1.93
N HIS A 483 29.71 -3.14 -1.09
CA HIS A 483 29.15 -2.85 0.23
C HIS A 483 30.17 -2.65 1.38
N GLY A 484 31.46 -2.92 1.18
CA GLY A 484 32.48 -2.75 2.24
C GLY A 484 32.18 -3.51 3.54
N ILE A 485 31.30 -4.53 3.50
CA ILE A 485 30.88 -5.29 4.68
C ILE A 485 32.08 -6.09 5.17
N THR A 486 32.50 -5.80 6.39
CA THR A 486 33.64 -6.45 7.02
C THR A 486 33.24 -7.80 7.60
N LYS A 487 34.21 -8.67 7.85
CA LYS A 487 33.97 -9.95 8.53
C LYS A 487 33.49 -9.72 9.96
N GLU A 488 33.95 -8.66 10.59
CA GLU A 488 33.57 -8.19 11.92
C GLU A 488 32.09 -7.80 11.96
N ASP A 489 31.58 -7.09 10.95
CA ASP A 489 30.16 -6.72 10.85
C ASP A 489 29.24 -7.96 10.78
N LEU A 490 29.64 -8.97 10.00
CA LEU A 490 28.88 -10.22 9.89
C LEU A 490 28.91 -11.03 11.19
N GLN A 491 30.05 -11.03 11.90
CA GLN A 491 30.16 -11.66 13.22
C GLN A 491 29.30 -10.93 14.27
N GLN A 492 29.31 -9.60 14.27
CA GLN A 492 28.48 -8.80 15.15
C GLN A 492 26.99 -9.01 14.84
N LEU A 493 26.62 -9.02 13.56
CA LEU A 493 25.26 -9.35 13.12
C LEU A 493 24.82 -10.73 13.63
N LYS A 494 25.71 -11.73 13.63
CA LYS A 494 25.39 -13.07 14.14
C LYS A 494 25.10 -13.05 15.64
N VAL A 495 25.95 -12.40 16.43
CA VAL A 495 25.76 -12.25 17.88
C VAL A 495 24.46 -11.52 18.18
N ASP A 496 24.24 -10.40 17.52
CA ASP A 496 23.04 -9.58 17.71
C ASP A 496 21.77 -10.30 17.22
N SER A 497 21.85 -11.09 16.14
CA SER A 497 20.71 -11.86 15.63
C SER A 497 20.22 -12.88 16.65
N VAL A 498 21.14 -13.57 17.34
CA VAL A 498 20.78 -14.53 18.40
C VAL A 498 20.17 -13.82 19.62
N SER A 499 20.65 -12.62 19.95
CA SER A 499 20.13 -11.81 21.06
C SER A 499 18.76 -11.18 20.75
N CYS A 500 18.61 -10.57 19.57
CA CYS A 500 17.43 -9.85 19.14
C CYS A 500 16.30 -10.76 18.64
N LEU A 501 16.61 -11.92 18.05
CA LEU A 501 15.62 -12.92 17.62
C LEU A 501 15.58 -14.10 18.62
N ASN A 502 15.54 -13.77 19.90
CA ASN A 502 15.52 -14.74 20.98
C ASN A 502 14.25 -15.63 20.97
N GLU A 503 14.34 -16.76 21.65
CA GLU A 503 13.25 -17.74 21.72
C GLU A 503 11.97 -17.18 22.35
N THR A 504 12.04 -16.15 23.19
CA THR A 504 10.84 -15.53 23.78
C THR A 504 10.04 -14.76 22.74
N LEU A 505 10.69 -13.99 21.85
CA LEU A 505 10.03 -13.32 20.73
C LEU A 505 9.48 -14.33 19.72
N LEU A 506 10.29 -15.31 19.31
CA LEU A 506 9.87 -16.31 18.32
C LEU A 506 8.70 -17.16 18.83
N LYS A 507 8.71 -17.55 20.11
CA LYS A 507 7.59 -18.28 20.73
C LYS A 507 6.34 -17.41 20.82
N ARG A 508 6.45 -16.13 21.18
CA ARG A 508 5.32 -15.19 21.19
C ARG A 508 4.63 -15.12 19.82
N VAL A 509 5.42 -14.99 18.75
CA VAL A 509 4.89 -14.91 17.39
C VAL A 509 4.23 -16.23 16.95
N LEU A 510 4.79 -17.38 17.32
CA LEU A 510 4.14 -18.69 17.11
C LEU A 510 2.82 -18.82 17.87
N ASP A 511 2.78 -18.36 19.12
CA ASP A 511 1.56 -18.39 19.94
C ASP A 511 0.44 -17.53 19.33
N ILE A 512 0.80 -16.42 18.69
CA ILE A 512 -0.12 -15.57 17.91
C ILE A 512 -0.71 -16.35 16.72
N GLU A 513 0.12 -17.02 15.92
CA GLU A 513 -0.35 -17.88 14.80
C GLU A 513 -1.27 -19.00 15.30
N ASN A 514 -0.95 -19.65 16.42
CA ASN A 514 -1.78 -20.71 16.99
C ASN A 514 -3.15 -20.21 17.48
N LYS A 515 -3.20 -19.02 18.10
CA LYS A 515 -4.45 -18.43 18.62
C LYS A 515 -5.32 -17.82 17.53
N TYR A 516 -4.70 -17.20 16.52
CA TYR A 516 -5.40 -16.48 15.45
C TYR A 516 -5.62 -17.33 14.18
N GLY A 517 -4.82 -18.37 13.97
CA GLY A 517 -4.88 -19.29 12.83
C GLY A 517 -6.28 -19.87 12.57
N PRO A 518 -7.06 -20.32 13.59
CA PRO A 518 -8.42 -20.82 13.40
C PRO A 518 -9.41 -19.78 12.83
N MET A 519 -9.14 -18.48 13.01
CA MET A 519 -9.96 -17.39 12.48
C MET A 519 -9.65 -17.09 11.00
N ARG A 520 -8.48 -17.47 10.49
CA ARG A 520 -8.09 -17.32 9.07
C ARG A 520 -8.41 -18.58 8.28
N ARG A 521 -9.03 -18.41 7.11
CA ARG A 521 -9.23 -19.48 6.10
C ARG A 521 -7.97 -19.80 5.27
N PHE A 522 -6.78 -19.38 5.68
CA PHE A 522 -5.55 -19.65 4.96
C PHE A 522 -4.92 -20.98 5.41
N ARG A 523 -4.75 -21.90 4.45
CA ARG A 523 -4.35 -23.30 4.67
C ARG A 523 -2.85 -23.50 4.93
N TYR A 524 -2.07 -22.45 5.21
CA TYR A 524 -0.60 -22.55 5.24
C TYR A 524 -0.01 -21.87 6.48
N ALA A 525 0.75 -22.64 7.27
CA ALA A 525 1.49 -22.17 8.46
C ALA A 525 2.77 -21.42 8.06
N PHE A 526 2.60 -20.30 7.34
CA PHE A 526 3.70 -19.51 6.77
C PHE A 526 4.62 -18.96 7.87
N VAL A 527 4.06 -18.41 8.94
CA VAL A 527 4.81 -17.86 10.08
C VAL A 527 5.62 -18.97 10.75
N SER A 528 5.02 -20.13 11.02
CA SER A 528 5.73 -21.30 11.56
C SER A 528 6.88 -21.74 10.65
N ALA A 529 6.67 -21.77 9.34
CA ALA A 529 7.70 -22.13 8.38
C ALA A 529 8.86 -21.12 8.36
N MET A 530 8.58 -19.82 8.41
CA MET A 530 9.60 -18.76 8.48
C MET A 530 10.41 -18.85 9.77
N ILE A 531 9.76 -19.04 10.92
CA ILE A 531 10.45 -19.15 12.21
C ILE A 531 11.36 -20.38 12.23
N ARG A 532 10.94 -21.52 11.67
CA ARG A 532 11.81 -22.70 11.51
C ARG A 532 13.03 -22.40 10.64
N ARG A 533 12.88 -21.64 9.55
CA ARG A 533 14.00 -21.23 8.68
C ARG A 533 14.96 -20.30 9.40
N ILE A 534 14.45 -19.28 10.09
CA ILE A 534 15.26 -18.34 10.89
C ILE A 534 16.04 -19.10 11.98
N ARG A 535 15.39 -19.99 12.74
CA ARG A 535 16.07 -20.82 13.74
C ARG A 535 17.24 -21.62 13.16
N ARG A 536 17.06 -22.21 11.97
CA ARG A 536 18.14 -22.92 11.28
C ARG A 536 19.30 -21.98 10.93
N LEU A 537 19.01 -20.80 10.37
CA LEU A 537 20.04 -19.81 10.04
C LEU A 537 20.79 -19.30 11.27
N LEU A 538 20.13 -19.19 12.42
CA LEU A 538 20.78 -18.77 13.67
C LEU A 538 21.80 -19.81 14.19
N VAL A 539 21.66 -21.08 13.83
CA VAL A 539 22.60 -22.15 14.24
C VAL A 539 23.73 -22.39 13.23
N VAL A 540 23.57 -21.98 11.96
CA VAL A 540 24.60 -22.19 10.91
C VAL A 540 25.85 -21.34 11.17
N ASP A 541 27.04 -21.95 11.10
CA ASP A 541 28.31 -21.22 11.14
C ASP A 541 28.50 -20.38 9.86
N ILE A 542 28.97 -19.14 10.01
CA ILE A 542 29.26 -18.24 8.88
C ILE A 542 30.44 -18.82 8.11
N LYS A 543 30.30 -18.97 6.78
CA LYS A 543 31.33 -19.51 5.90
C LYS A 543 32.48 -18.55 5.64
#